data_AF-A0A1F3M2X5-F1
#
_entry.id   AF-A0A1F3M2X5-F1
#
_cell.length_a   1.000
_cell.length_b   1.000
_cell.length_c   1.000
_cell.angle_alpha   90.00
_cell.angle_beta   90.00
_cell.angle_gamma   90.00
#
_symmetry.space_group_name_H-M   'P 1'
#
loop_
_entity.id
_entity.type
_entity.pdbx_description
1 polymer ?
#
loop_
_entity_poly.entity_id
_entity_poly.type
_entity_poly.pdbx_seq_one_letter_code
_entity_poly.pdbx_strand_id
1 'polypeptide(L)'
;METIEKRKFNKRAFVSIVMFIALAGLPVSGIMNHNLQFEPLIPARHFWMSVHNMSAILFTVFAVIHISYNWRPLLNYVKRVKKITVSKEAVLAVVLVVFIVGLFSSHAFHVGG
;
A
#
# COMPACT_ATOMS: atom_id res chain seq x y z
N MET A 1 -22.42 19.51 37.36
CA MET A 1 -21.04 19.19 36.95
C MET A 1 -21.13 18.04 35.97
N GLU A 2 -21.15 18.33 34.66
CA GLU A 2 -21.20 17.27 33.64
C GLU A 2 -19.91 16.46 33.69
N THR A 3 -20.04 15.15 33.90
CA THR A 3 -18.92 14.23 33.85
C THR A 3 -18.56 14.00 32.39
N ILE A 4 -17.43 14.59 31.94
CA ILE A 4 -16.88 14.32 30.62
C ILE A 4 -16.45 12.84 30.59
N GLU A 5 -17.25 11.98 29.95
CA GLU A 5 -16.85 10.60 29.70
C GLU A 5 -15.61 10.58 28.80
N LYS A 6 -14.49 10.04 29.29
CA LYS A 6 -13.29 9.85 28.47
C LYS A 6 -13.57 8.81 27.39
N ARG A 7 -13.62 9.26 26.14
CA ARG A 7 -13.75 8.39 24.96
C ARG A 7 -12.58 7.41 24.91
N LYS A 8 -12.87 6.10 24.93
CA LYS A 8 -11.83 5.07 24.85
C LYS A 8 -11.13 5.11 23.49
N PHE A 9 -9.81 4.99 23.49
CA PHE A 9 -8.99 5.01 22.28
C PHE A 9 -9.36 3.87 21.32
N ASN A 10 -9.67 4.20 20.07
CA ASN A 10 -10.03 3.22 19.05
C ASN A 10 -8.77 2.72 18.32
N LYS A 11 -8.18 1.63 18.84
CA LYS A 11 -6.97 1.01 18.27
C LYS A 11 -7.13 0.60 16.81
N ARG A 12 -8.33 0.15 16.40
CA ARG A 12 -8.58 -0.27 15.01
C ARG A 12 -8.53 0.92 14.05
N ALA A 13 -9.22 2.01 14.41
CA ALA A 13 -9.20 3.24 13.61
C ALA A 13 -7.78 3.83 13.52
N PHE A 14 -7.06 3.85 14.64
CA PHE A 14 -5.66 4.30 14.66
C PHE A 14 -4.78 3.50 13.70
N VAL A 15 -4.84 2.16 13.76
CA VAL A 15 -4.06 1.30 12.87
C VAL A 15 -4.38 1.57 11.39
N SER A 16 -5.66 1.69 11.04
CA SER A 16 -6.07 1.98 9.66
C SER A 16 -5.58 3.34 9.17
N ILE A 17 -5.60 4.37 10.02
CA ILE A 17 -5.12 5.71 9.64
C ILE A 17 -3.61 5.70 9.43
N VAL A 18 -2.84 5.06 10.33
CA VAL A 18 -1.38 4.94 10.16
C VAL A 18 -1.04 4.21 8.87
N MET A 19 -1.72 3.09 8.58
CA MET A 19 -1.54 2.40 7.30
C MET A 19 -1.86 3.28 6.10
N PHE A 20 -2.96 4.02 6.14
CA PHE A 20 -3.37 4.87 5.03
C PHE A 20 -2.34 5.97 4.74
N ILE A 21 -1.84 6.64 5.78
CA ILE A 21 -0.79 7.66 5.65
C ILE A 21 0.51 7.03 5.11
N ALA A 22 0.93 5.89 5.66
CA ALA A 22 2.12 5.18 5.20
C ALA A 22 1.98 4.74 3.74
N LEU A 23 0.82 4.21 3.37
CA LEU A 23 0.50 3.81 1.99
C LEU A 23 0.53 4.99 1.03
N ALA A 24 0.02 6.16 1.42
CA ALA A 24 0.08 7.36 0.59
C ALA A 24 1.51 7.89 0.43
N GLY A 25 2.35 7.72 1.46
CA GLY A 25 3.78 8.08 1.41
C GLY A 25 4.59 7.24 0.41
N LEU A 26 4.23 5.96 0.22
CA LEU A 26 4.94 5.03 -0.68
C LEU A 26 4.96 5.46 -2.16
N PRO A 27 3.85 5.76 -2.85
CA PRO A 27 3.87 6.18 -4.24
C PRO A 27 4.55 7.54 -4.40
N VAL A 28 4.30 8.48 -3.49
CA VAL A 28 4.92 9.82 -3.56
C VAL A 28 6.45 9.70 -3.46
N SER A 29 6.95 9.02 -2.43
CA SER A 29 8.39 8.81 -2.26
C SER A 29 8.98 7.88 -3.33
N GLY A 30 8.22 6.93 -3.84
CA GLY A 30 8.63 6.04 -4.94
C GLY A 30 8.86 6.81 -6.25
N ILE A 31 7.96 7.73 -6.60
CA ILE A 31 8.12 8.62 -7.76
C ILE A 31 9.36 9.51 -7.58
N MET A 32 9.56 10.08 -6.38
CA MET A 32 10.74 10.90 -6.12
C MET A 32 12.05 10.10 -6.19
N ASN A 33 12.07 8.87 -5.66
CA ASN A 33 13.21 7.98 -5.77
C ASN A 33 13.49 7.58 -7.23
N HIS A 34 12.45 7.38 -8.04
CA HIS A 34 12.60 7.12 -9.47
C HIS A 34 13.19 8.33 -10.21
N ASN A 35 12.72 9.54 -9.91
CA ASN A 35 13.24 10.77 -10.53
C ASN A 35 14.70 11.04 -10.15
N LEU A 36 15.10 10.69 -8.92
CA LEU A 36 16.46 10.89 -8.40
C LEU A 36 17.36 9.64 -8.54
N GLN A 37 16.93 8.62 -9.29
CA GLN A 37 17.61 7.31 -9.30
C GLN A 37 19.06 7.37 -9.80
N PHE A 38 19.35 8.30 -10.73
CA PHE A 38 20.67 8.49 -11.35
C PHE A 38 21.51 9.58 -10.67
N GLU A 39 20.93 10.35 -9.75
CA GLU A 39 21.67 11.35 -8.99
C GLU A 39 22.64 10.67 -8.02
N PRO A 40 23.80 11.26 -7.72
CA PRO A 40 24.63 10.81 -6.61
C PRO A 40 23.84 10.90 -5.29
N LEU A 41 24.43 10.41 -4.19
CA LEU A 41 23.79 10.34 -2.87
C LEU A 41 23.65 11.73 -2.21
N ILE A 42 22.91 12.62 -2.85
CA ILE A 42 22.59 13.96 -2.39
C ILE A 42 21.54 13.90 -1.26
N PRO A 43 21.46 14.94 -0.41
CA PRO A 43 20.52 14.96 0.72
C PRO A 43 19.06 14.71 0.31
N ALA A 44 18.61 15.23 -0.82
CA ALA A 44 17.26 15.02 -1.34
C ALA A 44 16.97 13.54 -1.63
N ARG A 45 17.89 12.85 -2.32
CA ARG A 45 17.77 11.42 -2.62
C ARG A 45 17.75 10.60 -1.33
N HIS A 46 18.64 10.91 -0.39
CA HIS A 46 18.68 10.23 0.92
C HIS A 46 17.39 10.44 1.72
N PHE A 47 16.83 11.65 1.70
CA PHE A 47 15.56 11.96 2.35
C PHE A 47 14.41 11.11 1.78
N TRP A 48 14.23 11.10 0.46
CA TRP A 48 13.15 10.34 -0.17
C TRP A 48 13.30 8.83 -0.02
N MET A 49 14.53 8.31 -0.06
CA MET A 49 14.80 6.90 0.28
C MET A 49 14.43 6.61 1.74
N SER A 50 14.77 7.49 2.67
CA SER A 50 14.45 7.34 4.10
C SER A 50 12.94 7.35 4.34
N VAL A 51 12.22 8.30 3.72
CA VAL A 51 10.76 8.36 3.77
C VAL A 51 10.14 7.08 3.22
N HIS A 52 10.59 6.64 2.04
CA HIS A 52 10.06 5.42 1.40
C HIS A 52 10.26 4.19 2.27
N ASN A 53 11.47 3.98 2.79
CA ASN A 53 11.82 2.82 3.59
C ASN A 53 11.04 2.81 4.91
N MET A 54 10.94 3.97 5.59
CA MET A 54 10.19 4.06 6.84
C MET A 54 8.68 3.90 6.62
N SER A 55 8.13 4.47 5.55
CA SER A 55 6.74 4.23 5.15
C SER A 55 6.48 2.75 4.85
N ALA A 56 7.39 2.06 4.16
CA ALA A 56 7.26 0.64 3.87
C ALA A 56 7.27 -0.21 5.15
N ILE A 57 8.17 0.07 6.09
CA ILE A 57 8.26 -0.63 7.38
C ILE A 57 6.96 -0.40 8.18
N LEU A 58 6.54 0.86 8.33
CA LEU A 58 5.31 1.21 9.05
C LEU A 58 4.08 0.56 8.42
N PHE A 59 3.95 0.66 7.09
CA PHE A 59 2.85 0.03 6.37
C PHE A 59 2.83 -1.48 6.60
N THR A 60 3.98 -2.16 6.50
CA THR A 60 4.08 -3.61 6.67
C THR A 60 3.70 -4.04 8.08
N VAL A 61 4.29 -3.41 9.11
CA VAL A 61 4.01 -3.74 10.51
C VAL A 61 2.54 -3.50 10.83
N PHE A 62 2.00 -2.35 10.46
CA PHE A 62 0.60 -2.04 10.74
C PHE A 62 -0.37 -2.86 9.89
N ALA A 63 0.00 -3.29 8.68
CA ALA A 63 -0.79 -4.23 7.89
C ALA A 63 -0.95 -5.58 8.60
N VAL A 64 0.13 -6.12 9.17
CA VAL A 64 0.06 -7.36 9.97
C VAL A 64 -0.85 -7.18 11.19
N ILE A 65 -0.73 -6.06 11.90
CA ILE A 65 -1.60 -5.72 13.04
C ILE A 65 -3.06 -5.57 12.60
N HIS A 66 -3.30 -4.89 11.48
CA HIS A 66 -4.63 -4.68 10.92
C HIS A 66 -5.30 -6.00 10.56
N ILE A 67 -4.59 -6.90 9.87
CA ILE A 67 -5.07 -8.24 9.56
C ILE A 67 -5.40 -9.00 10.84
N SER A 68 -4.52 -8.94 11.85
CA SER A 68 -4.74 -9.59 13.14
C SER A 68 -6.01 -9.07 13.84
N TYR A 69 -6.25 -7.76 13.83
CA TYR A 69 -7.44 -7.15 14.44
C TYR A 69 -8.74 -7.41 13.66
N ASN A 70 -8.64 -7.70 12.36
CA ASN A 70 -9.76 -7.92 11.45
C ASN A 70 -9.84 -9.36 10.93
N TRP A 71 -9.14 -10.31 11.57
CA TRP A 71 -9.04 -11.71 11.11
C TRP A 71 -10.39 -12.41 11.02
N ARG A 72 -11.26 -12.23 12.02
CA ARG A 72 -12.61 -12.80 12.04
C ARG A 72 -13.49 -12.24 10.89
N PRO A 73 -13.62 -10.90 10.71
CA PRO A 73 -14.27 -10.33 9.53
C PRO A 73 -13.70 -10.84 8.20
N LEU A 74 -12.38 -10.92 8.07
CA LEU A 74 -11.71 -11.39 6.85
C LEU A 74 -12.09 -12.84 6.52
N LEU A 75 -12.00 -13.75 7.49
CA LEU A 75 -12.42 -15.14 7.31
C LEU A 75 -13.91 -15.26 6.97
N ASN A 76 -14.76 -14.45 7.60
CA ASN A 76 -16.19 -14.45 7.30
C ASN A 76 -16.47 -13.96 5.87
N TYR A 77 -15.73 -12.96 5.40
CA TYR A 77 -15.79 -12.50 4.02
C TYR A 77 -15.40 -13.63 3.07
N VAL A 78 -14.23 -14.24 3.25
CA VAL A 78 -13.75 -15.36 2.41
C VAL A 78 -14.73 -16.54 2.43
N LYS A 79 -15.31 -16.89 3.57
CA LYS A 79 -16.32 -17.95 3.67
C LYS A 79 -17.61 -17.61 2.93
N ARG A 80 -18.01 -16.34 2.88
CA ARG A 80 -19.18 -15.86 2.11
C ARG A 80 -18.90 -15.77 0.61
N VAL A 81 -17.64 -15.64 0.22
CA VAL A 81 -17.18 -15.57 -1.19
C VAL A 81 -17.32 -16.91 -1.94
N LYS A 82 -17.84 -17.98 -1.30
CA LYS A 82 -18.10 -19.31 -1.90
C LYS A 82 -18.90 -19.32 -3.21
N LYS A 83 -19.51 -18.21 -3.64
CA LYS A 83 -20.21 -18.06 -4.93
C LYS A 83 -19.85 -16.78 -5.71
N ILE A 84 -18.71 -16.14 -5.46
CA ILE A 84 -18.26 -15.06 -6.35
C ILE A 84 -17.63 -15.71 -7.59
N THR A 85 -18.43 -15.88 -8.63
CA THR A 85 -17.90 -16.08 -9.97
C THR A 85 -17.18 -14.79 -10.35
N VAL A 86 -15.86 -14.86 -10.55
CA VAL A 86 -15.09 -13.72 -11.07
C VAL A 86 -15.69 -13.36 -12.43
N SER A 87 -16.18 -12.13 -12.57
CA SER A 87 -16.83 -11.71 -13.81
C SER A 87 -15.80 -11.62 -14.94
N LYS A 88 -16.25 -11.79 -16.19
CA LYS A 88 -15.34 -11.69 -17.35
C LYS A 88 -14.66 -10.32 -17.40
N GLU A 89 -15.35 -9.27 -16.97
CA GLU A 89 -14.85 -7.91 -16.87
C GLU A 89 -13.74 -7.78 -15.83
N ALA A 90 -13.87 -8.45 -14.67
CA ALA A 90 -12.83 -8.45 -13.66
C ALA A 90 -11.56 -9.17 -14.16
N VAL A 91 -11.73 -10.30 -14.86
CA VAL A 91 -10.60 -10.99 -15.51
C VAL A 91 -9.96 -10.09 -16.57
N LEU A 92 -10.77 -9.47 -17.43
CA LEU A 92 -10.29 -8.58 -18.49
C LEU A 92 -9.55 -7.37 -17.92
N ALA A 93 -10.04 -6.77 -16.83
CA ALA A 93 -9.36 -5.68 -16.15
C ALA A 93 -8.00 -6.11 -15.60
N VAL A 94 -7.91 -7.29 -14.98
CA VAL A 94 -6.63 -7.85 -14.51
C VAL A 94 -5.67 -8.06 -15.68
N VAL A 95 -6.14 -8.69 -16.77
CA VAL A 95 -5.31 -8.93 -17.97
C VAL A 95 -4.83 -7.61 -18.57
N LEU A 96 -5.71 -6.61 -18.68
CA LEU A 96 -5.37 -5.29 -19.21
C LEU A 96 -4.32 -4.59 -18.34
N VAL A 97 -4.47 -4.63 -17.02
CA VAL A 97 -3.48 -4.05 -16.09
C VAL A 97 -2.14 -4.76 -16.23
N VAL A 98 -2.12 -6.09 -16.20
CA VAL A 98 -0.89 -6.89 -16.37
C VAL A 98 -0.23 -6.59 -17.71
N PHE A 99 -1.02 -6.48 -18.79
CA PHE A 99 -0.53 -6.16 -20.12
C PHE A 99 0.08 -4.76 -20.19
N ILE A 100 -0.61 -3.74 -19.68
CA ILE A 100 -0.10 -2.35 -19.66
C ILE A 100 1.17 -2.26 -18.82
N VAL A 101 1.15 -2.76 -17.58
CA VAL A 101 2.32 -2.73 -16.69
C VAL A 101 3.49 -3.51 -17.29
N GLY A 102 3.22 -4.67 -17.87
CA GLY A 102 4.21 -5.51 -18.55
C GLY A 102 4.83 -4.81 -19.75
N LEU A 103 4.01 -4.21 -20.63
CA LEU A 103 4.48 -3.44 -21.78
C LEU A 103 5.41 -2.29 -21.36
N PHE A 104 4.94 -1.42 -20.46
CA PHE A 104 5.74 -0.27 -20.02
C PHE A 104 7.02 -0.69 -19.32
N SER A 105 7.00 -1.79 -18.55
CA SER A 105 8.19 -2.33 -17.89
C SER A 105 9.14 -3.00 -18.88
N SER A 106 8.63 -3.68 -19.92
CA SER A 106 9.44 -4.35 -20.94
C SER A 106 10.25 -3.38 -21.80
N HIS A 107 9.74 -2.15 -22.02
CA HIS A 107 10.47 -1.12 -22.73
C HIS A 107 11.82 -0.79 -22.07
N ALA A 108 11.91 -0.88 -20.74
CA ALA A 108 13.18 -0.68 -20.02
C ALA A 108 14.25 -1.71 -20.41
N PHE A 109 13.86 -2.95 -20.77
CA PHE A 109 14.78 -4.00 -21.18
C PHE A 109 15.21 -3.91 -22.65
N HIS A 110 14.39 -3.31 -23.52
CA HIS A 110 14.73 -3.13 -24.94
C HIS A 110 15.55 -1.87 -25.24
N VAL A 111 15.51 -0.86 -24.37
CA VAL A 111 16.27 0.39 -24.56
C VAL A 111 17.60 0.39 -23.78
N GLY A 112 17.75 -0.49 -22.80
CA GLY A 112 18.97 -0.64 -21.99
C GLY A 112 19.91 -1.78 -22.40
N GLY A 113 19.65 -2.44 -23.55
CA GLY A 113 20.45 -3.55 -24.10
C GLY A 113 21.31 -3.13 -25.28
#